data_AF-A0A0Q9IH46-F1
#
_entry.id   AF-A0A0Q9IH46-F1
#
_cell.length_a   1.000
_cell.length_b   1.000
_cell.length_c   1.000
_cell.angle_alpha   90.00
_cell.angle_beta   90.00
_cell.angle_gamma   90.00
#
_symmetry.space_group_name_H-M   'P 1'
#
loop_
_entity.id
_entity.type
_entity.pdbx_description
1 polymer ?
#
loop_
_entity_poly.entity_id
_entity_poly.type
_entity_poly.pdbx_seq_one_letter_code
_entity_poly.pdbx_strand_id
1 'polypeptide(L)'
;MAMEADQVLAHPALGTCIRRQAEALMQLHQASPRLASPFATQQRWLMSQAALAQHFRNEAAAAGSGLLAQRVVDIALRHGLASRNTAAAFISEILKYDIVRHIAGSAGKRARPFEPSPRSQGRSR
;
A
#
# COMPACT_ATOMS: atom_id res chain seq x y z
N MET A 1 1.77 24.67 -1.09
CA MET A 1 2.73 24.51 0.02
C MET A 1 2.35 23.26 0.80
N ALA A 2 3.32 22.39 1.08
CA ALA A 2 3.10 21.25 1.96
C ALA A 2 2.88 21.77 3.40
N MET A 3 2.07 21.06 4.18
CA MET A 3 1.85 21.36 5.58
C MET A 3 3.05 20.84 6.39
N GLU A 4 3.65 21.68 7.22
CA GLU A 4 4.79 21.31 8.06
C GLU A 4 4.36 20.43 9.24
N ALA A 5 5.26 19.59 9.77
CA ALA A 5 4.93 18.63 10.82
C ALA A 5 4.32 19.29 12.07
N ASP A 6 4.85 20.43 12.50
CA ASP A 6 4.33 21.18 13.65
C ASP A 6 2.91 21.71 13.41
N GLN A 7 2.58 22.05 12.16
CA GLN A 7 1.23 22.49 11.78
C GLN A 7 0.24 21.34 11.84
N VAL A 8 0.66 20.12 11.48
CA VAL A 8 -0.16 18.90 11.63
C VAL A 8 -0.44 18.65 13.11
N LEU A 9 0.59 18.72 13.95
CA LEU A 9 0.52 18.43 15.39
C LEU A 9 -0.36 19.43 16.15
N ALA A 10 -0.29 20.72 15.79
CA ALA A 10 -1.09 21.77 16.41
C ALA A 10 -2.54 21.81 15.90
N HIS A 11 -2.90 21.04 14.87
CA HIS A 11 -4.20 21.16 14.23
C HIS A 11 -5.33 20.60 15.13
N PRO A 12 -6.38 21.37 15.47
CA PRO A 12 -7.43 20.92 16.40
C PRO A 12 -8.22 19.71 15.90
N ALA A 13 -8.30 19.52 14.57
CA ALA A 13 -8.95 18.34 14.00
C ALA A 13 -8.11 17.05 14.09
N LEU A 14 -6.82 17.12 14.47
CA LEU A 14 -5.91 15.97 14.48
C LEU A 14 -6.48 14.79 15.27
N GLY A 15 -6.94 15.04 16.50
CA GLY A 15 -7.53 14.00 17.35
C GLY A 15 -8.76 13.34 16.72
N THR A 16 -9.63 14.12 16.06
CA THR A 16 -10.79 13.58 15.35
C THR A 16 -10.37 12.77 14.12
N CYS A 17 -9.37 13.22 13.37
CA CYS A 17 -8.82 12.50 12.22
C CYS A 17 -8.20 11.16 12.62
N ILE A 18 -7.38 11.14 13.68
CA ILE A 18 -6.76 9.91 14.22
C ILE A 18 -7.85 8.94 14.67
N ARG A 19 -8.86 9.41 15.42
CA ARG A 19 -9.98 8.56 15.85
C ARG A 19 -10.72 7.95 14.66
N ARG A 20 -11.10 8.77 13.66
CA ARG A 20 -11.79 8.27 12.46
C ARG A 20 -10.94 7.27 11.68
N GLN A 21 -9.63 7.48 11.62
CA GLN A 21 -8.71 6.53 10.98
C GLN A 21 -8.64 5.21 11.76
N ALA A 22 -8.57 5.26 13.09
CA ALA A 22 -8.59 4.07 13.94
C ALA A 22 -9.90 3.30 13.80
N GLU A 23 -11.04 4.00 13.79
CA GLU A 23 -12.37 3.41 13.56
C GLU A 23 -12.45 2.71 12.20
N ALA A 24 -11.98 3.37 11.13
CA ALA A 24 -11.96 2.78 9.79
C ALA A 24 -11.07 1.53 9.73
N LEU A 25 -9.91 1.54 10.40
CA LEU A 25 -9.03 0.37 10.49
C LEU A 25 -9.67 -0.78 11.27
N MET A 26 -10.35 -0.50 12.39
CA MET A 26 -11.08 -1.50 13.16
C MET A 26 -12.24 -2.10 12.35
N GLN A 27 -13.00 -1.28 11.63
CA GLN A 27 -14.07 -1.74 10.74
C GLN A 27 -13.53 -2.62 9.61
N LEU A 28 -12.43 -2.21 8.97
CA LEU A 28 -11.76 -3.00 7.94
C LEU A 28 -11.29 -4.35 8.49
N HIS A 29 -10.74 -4.35 9.71
CA HIS A 29 -10.31 -5.57 10.38
C HIS A 29 -11.48 -6.51 10.72
N GLN A 30 -12.60 -5.96 11.23
CA GLN A 30 -13.81 -6.74 11.52
C GLN A 30 -14.42 -7.33 10.24
N ALA A 31 -14.44 -6.57 9.14
CA ALA A 31 -14.97 -7.02 7.87
C ALA A 31 -14.09 -8.09 7.20
N SER A 32 -12.77 -7.91 7.26
CA SER A 32 -11.81 -8.89 6.75
C SER A 32 -10.42 -8.68 7.38
N PRO A 33 -10.02 -9.54 8.32
CA PRO A 33 -8.68 -9.49 8.91
C PRO A 33 -7.56 -9.55 7.86
N ARG A 34 -7.82 -10.21 6.73
CA ARG A 34 -6.88 -10.33 5.61
C ARG A 34 -6.68 -9.01 4.87
N LEU A 35 -7.74 -8.23 4.65
CA LEU A 35 -7.66 -6.91 4.03
C LEU A 35 -7.00 -5.89 4.97
N ALA A 36 -7.13 -6.08 6.29
CA ALA A 36 -6.42 -5.28 7.28
C ALA A 36 -4.95 -5.68 7.49
N SER A 37 -4.50 -6.83 6.97
CA SER A 37 -3.14 -7.33 7.18
C SER A 37 -2.02 -6.34 6.83
N PRO A 38 -2.11 -5.44 5.81
CA PRO A 38 -1.03 -4.49 5.55
C PRO A 38 -0.87 -3.43 6.67
N PHE A 39 -1.87 -3.27 7.53
CA PHE A 39 -1.88 -2.34 8.65
C PHE A 39 -1.53 -3.00 10.00
N ALA A 40 -1.29 -4.32 10.02
CA ALA A 40 -1.14 -5.08 11.27
C ALA A 40 0.14 -4.76 12.05
N THR A 41 1.18 -4.24 11.38
CA THR A 41 2.45 -3.83 12.02
C THR A 41 2.97 -2.56 11.38
N GLN A 42 3.75 -1.76 12.13
CA GLN A 42 4.40 -0.56 11.60
C GLN A 42 5.22 -0.86 10.34
N GLN A 43 5.95 -1.97 10.35
CA GLN A 43 6.74 -2.43 9.20
C GLN A 43 5.88 -2.64 7.95
N ARG A 44 4.77 -3.37 8.07
CA ARG A 44 3.86 -3.62 6.94
C ARG A 44 3.19 -2.35 6.46
N TRP A 45 2.80 -1.49 7.39
CA TRP A 45 2.21 -0.20 7.07
C TRP A 45 3.17 0.68 6.26
N LEU A 46 4.43 0.79 6.70
CA LEU A 46 5.46 1.54 5.96
C LEU A 46 5.73 0.94 4.59
N MET A 47 5.79 -0.39 4.45
CA MET A 47 5.92 -1.04 3.15
C MET A 47 4.73 -0.75 2.23
N SER A 48 3.50 -0.76 2.74
CA SER A 48 2.30 -0.36 1.99
C SER A 48 2.35 1.09 1.53
N GLN A 49 2.71 2.02 2.41
CA GLN A 49 2.81 3.44 2.07
C GLN A 49 3.89 3.67 1.00
N ALA A 50 5.04 3.01 1.14
CA ALA A 50 6.12 3.13 0.18
C ALA A 50 5.73 2.57 -1.21
N ALA A 51 5.04 1.42 -1.24
CA ALA A 51 4.51 0.85 -2.48
C ALA A 51 3.45 1.75 -3.12
N LEU A 52 2.51 2.29 -2.33
CA LEU A 52 1.46 3.18 -2.80
C LEU A 52 2.03 4.50 -3.37
N ALA A 53 2.99 5.10 -2.66
CA ALA A 53 3.68 6.29 -3.14
C ALA A 53 4.43 6.03 -4.46
N GLN A 54 5.05 4.85 -4.62
CA GLN A 54 5.68 4.47 -5.88
C GLN A 54 4.66 4.24 -6.98
N HIS A 55 3.52 3.61 -6.69
CA HIS A 55 2.44 3.42 -7.65
C HIS A 55 1.95 4.78 -8.20
N PHE A 56 1.67 5.75 -7.34
CA PHE A 56 1.24 7.08 -7.80
C PHE A 56 2.31 7.82 -8.61
N ARG A 57 3.60 7.69 -8.26
CA ARG A 57 4.70 8.22 -9.08
C ARG A 57 4.73 7.58 -10.48
N ASN A 58 4.53 6.27 -10.54
CA ASN A 58 4.49 5.54 -11.81
C ASN A 58 3.27 5.95 -12.64
N GLU A 59 2.09 6.08 -12.04
CA GLU A 59 0.87 6.57 -12.73
C GLU A 59 1.02 8.00 -13.25
N ALA A 60 1.66 8.89 -12.48
CA ALA A 60 1.92 10.26 -12.91
C ALA A 60 2.92 10.33 -14.08
N ALA A 61 3.88 9.40 -14.15
CA ALA A 61 4.86 9.34 -15.23
C ALA A 61 4.33 8.62 -16.48
N ALA A 62 3.60 7.51 -16.29
CA ALA A 62 3.01 6.69 -17.33
C ALA A 62 1.81 5.91 -16.75
N ALA A 63 0.60 6.40 -17.03
CA ALA A 63 -0.64 5.79 -16.55
C ALA A 63 -0.74 4.31 -16.93
N GLY A 64 -1.19 3.46 -16.00
CA GLY A 64 -1.33 2.02 -16.19
C GLY A 64 -0.01 1.24 -16.24
N SER A 65 1.13 1.87 -15.92
CA SER A 65 2.43 1.17 -15.84
C SER A 65 2.52 0.22 -14.64
N GLY A 66 1.71 0.46 -13.61
CA GLY A 66 1.64 -0.37 -12.42
C GLY A 66 2.92 -0.37 -11.60
N LEU A 67 3.06 -1.37 -10.74
CA LEU A 67 4.18 -1.52 -9.82
C LEU A 67 4.80 -2.91 -9.93
N LEU A 68 6.12 -2.98 -10.08
CA LEU A 68 6.85 -4.24 -10.09
C LEU A 68 7.18 -4.69 -8.66
N ALA A 69 7.02 -5.98 -8.36
CA ALA A 69 7.38 -6.56 -7.07
C ALA A 69 8.84 -6.27 -6.66
N GLN A 70 9.77 -6.38 -7.61
CA GLN A 70 11.18 -6.06 -7.36
C GLN A 70 11.36 -4.60 -6.92
N ARG A 71 10.57 -3.65 -7.46
CA ARG A 71 10.66 -2.25 -7.03
C ARG A 71 10.20 -2.04 -5.60
N VAL A 72 9.17 -2.77 -5.15
CA VAL A 72 8.76 -2.73 -3.74
C VAL A 72 9.84 -3.33 -2.83
N VAL A 73 10.45 -4.44 -3.24
CA VAL A 73 11.59 -5.04 -2.51
C VAL A 73 12.76 -4.07 -2.42
N ASP A 74 13.13 -3.42 -3.54
CA ASP A 74 14.24 -2.46 -3.59
C ASP A 74 13.99 -1.27 -2.65
N ILE A 75 12.77 -0.74 -2.63
CA ILE A 75 12.38 0.37 -1.75
C ILE A 75 12.42 -0.07 -0.29
N ALA A 76 11.93 -1.26 0.03
CA ALA A 76 11.96 -1.81 1.38
C ALA A 76 13.39 -1.98 1.90
N LEU A 77 14.30 -2.48 1.07
CA LEU A 77 15.72 -2.61 1.39
C LEU A 77 16.40 -1.24 1.57
N ARG A 78 16.16 -0.30 0.63
CA ARG A 78 16.75 1.04 0.63
C ARG A 78 16.46 1.81 1.91
N HIS A 79 15.22 1.71 2.40
CA HIS A 79 14.77 2.45 3.58
C HIS A 79 14.84 1.63 4.88
N GLY A 80 15.48 0.46 4.86
CA GLY A 80 15.61 -0.39 6.05
C GLY A 80 14.29 -0.90 6.60
N LEU A 81 13.24 -0.98 5.77
CA LEU A 81 11.90 -1.39 6.21
C LEU A 81 11.84 -2.89 6.48
N ALA A 82 12.51 -3.70 5.67
CA ALA A 82 12.43 -5.15 5.76
C ALA A 82 13.62 -5.84 5.07
N SER A 83 13.87 -7.10 5.43
CA SER A 83 14.75 -7.96 4.64
C SER A 83 14.13 -8.27 3.27
N ARG A 84 14.96 -8.73 2.32
CA ARG A 84 14.48 -9.16 0.99
C ARG A 84 13.39 -10.23 1.08
N ASN A 85 13.57 -11.23 1.95
CA ASN A 85 12.61 -12.33 2.10
C ASN A 85 11.31 -11.85 2.72
N THR A 86 11.39 -10.99 3.73
CA THR A 86 10.22 -10.40 4.39
C THR A 86 9.41 -9.53 3.42
N ALA A 87 10.08 -8.70 2.61
CA ALA A 87 9.42 -7.88 1.60
C ALA A 87 8.77 -8.74 0.49
N ALA A 88 9.47 -9.79 0.02
CA ALA A 88 8.92 -10.72 -0.96
C ALA A 88 7.68 -11.45 -0.42
N ALA A 89 7.74 -11.97 0.81
CA ALA A 89 6.62 -12.64 1.46
C ALA A 89 5.42 -11.69 1.61
N PHE A 90 5.65 -10.45 2.02
CA PHE A 90 4.62 -9.41 2.10
C PHE A 90 3.93 -9.20 0.75
N ILE A 91 4.69 -9.06 -0.35
CA ILE A 91 4.12 -8.86 -1.69
C ILE A 91 3.29 -10.08 -2.12
N SER A 92 3.79 -11.29 -1.90
CA SER A 92 3.06 -12.51 -2.19
C SER A 92 1.74 -12.59 -1.42
N GLU A 93 1.72 -12.13 -0.17
CA GLU A 93 0.54 -12.13 0.68
C GLU A 93 -0.52 -11.13 0.18
N ILE A 94 -0.13 -9.88 -0.12
CA ILE A 94 -1.08 -8.87 -0.63
C ILE A 94 -1.63 -9.21 -2.03
N LEU A 95 -0.88 -9.97 -2.84
CA LEU A 95 -1.37 -10.57 -4.09
C LEU A 95 -2.34 -11.73 -3.81
N LYS A 96 -1.99 -12.63 -2.88
CA LYS A 96 -2.83 -13.77 -2.48
C LYS A 96 -4.20 -13.33 -1.96
N TYR A 97 -4.25 -12.20 -1.25
CA TYR A 97 -5.48 -11.65 -0.69
C TYR A 97 -6.19 -10.63 -1.59
N ASP A 98 -5.78 -10.51 -2.85
CA ASP A 98 -6.40 -9.62 -3.84
C ASP A 98 -6.47 -8.15 -3.37
N ILE A 99 -5.49 -7.73 -2.56
CA ILE A 99 -5.29 -6.32 -2.19
C ILE A 99 -4.64 -5.60 -3.37
N VAL A 100 -3.76 -6.29 -4.08
CA VAL A 100 -3.24 -5.88 -5.39
C VAL A 100 -3.43 -7.02 -6.37
N ARG A 101 -3.51 -6.70 -7.67
CA ARG A 101 -3.66 -7.67 -8.74
C ARG A 101 -2.69 -7.40 -9.88
N HIS A 102 -2.30 -8.43 -10.62
CA HIS A 102 -1.53 -8.22 -11.84
C HIS A 102 -2.35 -7.45 -12.88
N ILE A 103 -1.68 -6.54 -13.60
CA ILE A 103 -2.31 -5.78 -14.68
C ILE A 103 -2.74 -6.75 -15.79
N ALA A 104 -3.96 -6.59 -16.31
CA ALA A 104 -4.47 -7.37 -17.43
C ALA A 104 -3.57 -7.22 -18.67
N GLY A 105 -3.35 -8.31 -19.42
CA GLY A 105 -2.44 -8.27 -20.58
C GLY A 105 -0.95 -8.25 -20.24
N SER A 106 -0.56 -8.35 -18.95
CA SER A 106 0.84 -8.56 -18.55
C SER A 106 1.30 -10.02 -18.60
N ALA A 107 0.41 -10.94 -18.98
CA ALA A 107 0.73 -12.36 -19.13
C ALA A 107 1.80 -12.53 -20.23
N GLY A 108 2.93 -13.16 -19.88
CA GLY A 108 4.08 -13.33 -20.78
C GLY A 108 5.27 -12.40 -20.50
N LYS A 109 5.11 -11.34 -19.69
CA LYS A 109 6.24 -10.52 -19.24
C LYS A 109 6.99 -11.24 -18.11
N ARG A 110 8.32 -11.31 -18.22
CA ARG A 110 9.20 -11.87 -17.17
C ARG A 110 9.02 -11.18 -15.82
N ALA A 111 8.66 -9.88 -15.84
CA ALA A 111 8.23 -9.13 -14.67
C ALA A 111 6.79 -8.65 -14.87
N ARG A 112 5.87 -9.12 -14.01
CA ARG A 112 4.44 -8.80 -14.09
C ARG A 112 4.10 -7.65 -13.14
N PRO A 113 3.83 -6.43 -13.65
CA PRO A 113 3.38 -5.34 -12.80
C PRO A 113 2.02 -5.65 -12.17
N PHE A 114 1.79 -5.08 -11.00
CA PHE A 114 0.51 -5.13 -10.29
C PHE A 114 -0.01 -3.71 -10.01
N GLU A 115 -1.31 -3.61 -9.84
CA GLU A 115 -2.05 -2.41 -9.50
C GLU A 115 -2.92 -2.69 -8.26
N PRO A 116 -3.31 -1.66 -7.49
CA PRO A 116 -4.30 -1.83 -6.43
C PRO A 116 -5.58 -2.44 -6.99
N SER A 117 -6.15 -3.45 -6.31
CA SER A 117 -7.36 -4.08 -6.82
C SER A 117 -8.56 -3.13 -6.69
N PRO A 118 -9.59 -3.24 -7.54
CA PRO A 118 -10.83 -2.47 -7.36
C PRO A 118 -11.46 -2.70 -5.98
N ARG A 119 -11.34 -3.94 -5.46
CA ARG A 119 -11.81 -4.32 -4.13
C ARG A 119 -11.13 -3.55 -3.00
N SER A 120 -9.82 -3.29 -3.11
CA SER A 120 -9.09 -2.52 -2.10
C SER A 120 -9.36 -1.01 -2.18
N GLN A 121 -9.95 -0.52 -3.27
CA GLN A 121 -10.21 0.91 -3.50
C GLN A 121 -11.65 1.34 -3.12
N GLY A 122 -12.48 0.42 -2.61
CA GLY A 122 -13.88 0.72 -2.26
C GLY A 122 -14.80 0.99 -3.46
N ARG A 123 -14.33 0.77 -4.69
CA ARG A 123 -15.17 0.79 -5.89
C ARG A 123 -15.75 -0.61 -6.10
N SER A 124 -16.94 -0.84 -5.54
CA SER A 124 -17.78 -1.92 -6.05
C SER A 124 -18.15 -1.60 -7.50
N ARG A 125 -18.06 -2.62 -8.37
CA ARG A 125 -18.79 -2.58 -9.64
C ARG A 125 -20.28 -2.52 -9.37
#